data_AF-A0A2E9THK8-F1
#
_entry.id   AF-A0A2E9THK8-F1
#
_cell.length_a   1.000
_cell.length_b   1.000
_cell.length_c   1.000
_cell.angle_alpha   90.00
_cell.angle_beta   90.00
_cell.angle_gamma   90.00
#
_symmetry.space_group_name_H-M   'P 1'
#
loop_
_entity.id
_entity.type
_entity.pdbx_description
1 polymer ?
#
loop_
_entity_poly.entity_id
_entity_poly.type
_entity_poly.pdbx_seq_one_letter_code
_entity_poly.pdbx_strand_id
1 'polypeptide(L)'
;MKKTFILLIVITLPLMSFSQNRQNKYYNPLRFSLSGITKLVLESDENHTDKYSFDQGIGLIGELIYTIDERAKYEISLEAGFLSTFSYSDEVNTDKYLIPVALNAHYYFFDEEFSPFIGIGFGIENFNNTNKYVLKPVVGISNKKLKVFGRLGIGNTTGSSLEIGIGYSFKERPCGCFPQSR
;
A
#
# COMPACT_ATOMS: atom_id res chain seq x y z
N MET A 1 -2.64 5.03 26.82
CA MET A 1 -1.32 5.68 26.69
C MET A 1 -0.51 5.19 25.48
N LYS A 2 -0.33 3.88 25.24
CA LYS A 2 0.44 3.38 24.07
C LYS A 2 -0.11 3.83 22.70
N LYS A 3 -1.44 3.79 22.48
CA LYS A 3 -2.07 4.19 21.20
C LYS A 3 -1.90 5.69 20.89
N THR A 4 -2.01 6.55 21.91
CA THR A 4 -1.84 8.01 21.79
C THR A 4 -0.41 8.39 21.45
N PHE A 5 0.57 7.66 21.99
CA PHE A 5 1.99 7.89 21.71
C PHE A 5 2.37 7.48 20.28
N ILE A 6 1.81 6.36 19.78
CA ILE A 6 1.98 5.94 18.38
C ILE A 6 1.35 6.99 17.44
N LEU A 7 0.14 7.47 17.75
CA LEU A 7 -0.52 8.53 16.96
C LEU A 7 0.31 9.82 16.95
N LEU A 8 0.89 10.21 18.09
CA LEU A 8 1.77 11.37 18.19
C LEU A 8 3.02 11.22 17.32
N ILE A 9 3.65 10.05 17.32
CA ILE A 9 4.82 9.75 16.48
C ILE A 9 4.44 9.80 15.00
N VAL A 10 3.30 9.21 14.63
CA VAL A 10 2.78 9.20 13.25
C VAL A 10 2.45 10.61 12.75
N ILE A 11 2.02 11.53 13.63
CA ILE A 11 1.72 12.92 13.26
C ILE A 11 2.98 13.81 13.28
N THR A 12 3.87 13.62 14.25
CA THR A 12 5.03 14.51 14.45
C THR A 12 6.20 14.20 13.52
N LEU A 13 6.44 12.94 13.12
CA LEU A 13 7.48 12.62 12.14
C LEU A 13 7.27 13.30 10.77
N PRO A 14 6.05 13.28 10.18
CA PRO A 14 5.77 14.01 8.94
C PRO A 14 5.98 15.51 9.10
N LEU A 15 5.55 16.09 10.24
CA LEU A 15 5.69 17.53 10.49
C LEU A 15 7.15 17.97 10.64
N MET A 16 7.96 17.18 11.35
CA MET A 16 9.40 17.42 11.49
C MET A 16 10.11 17.30 10.14
N SER A 17 9.74 16.31 9.34
CA SER A 17 10.29 16.12 7.99
C SER A 17 9.87 17.25 7.04
N PHE A 18 8.63 17.74 7.15
CA PHE A 18 8.12 18.88 6.40
C PHE A 18 8.88 20.18 6.74
N SER A 19 9.26 20.36 8.01
CA SER A 19 10.04 21.52 8.48
C SER A 19 11.51 21.50 8.06
N GLN A 20 12.11 20.31 7.90
CA GLN A 20 13.53 20.17 7.55
C GLN A 20 13.78 20.18 6.04
N ASN A 21 12.77 19.83 5.23
CA ASN A 21 12.88 19.78 3.79
C ASN A 21 12.83 21.19 3.15
N ARG A 22 13.89 21.99 3.33
CA ARG A 22 14.08 23.31 2.66
C ARG A 22 14.29 23.19 1.14
N GLN A 23 14.44 21.97 0.61
CA GLN A 23 14.63 21.68 -0.83
C GLN A 23 13.32 21.48 -1.61
N ASN A 24 12.16 21.49 -0.93
CA ASN A 24 10.81 21.33 -1.49
C ASN A 24 10.37 22.46 -2.46
N LYS A 25 11.22 23.46 -2.70
CA LYS A 25 10.94 24.59 -3.60
C LYS A 25 10.95 24.19 -5.09
N TYR A 26 11.63 23.09 -5.46
CA TYR A 26 11.84 22.70 -6.87
C TYR A 26 11.20 21.36 -7.26
N TYR A 27 10.66 20.58 -6.30
CA TYR A 27 10.09 19.27 -6.61
C TYR A 27 8.84 18.99 -5.78
N ASN A 28 7.69 18.78 -6.44
CA ASN A 28 6.46 18.41 -5.74
C ASN A 28 6.57 16.96 -5.21
N PRO A 29 6.60 16.73 -3.88
CA PRO A 29 6.85 15.44 -3.24
C PRO A 29 5.63 14.51 -3.29
N LEU A 30 4.49 15.04 -3.75
CA LEU A 30 3.24 14.33 -3.88
C LEU A 30 3.11 13.71 -5.27
N ARG A 31 2.78 12.42 -5.30
CA ARG A 31 2.60 11.64 -6.53
C ARG A 31 1.33 10.81 -6.44
N PHE A 32 0.76 10.48 -7.60
CA PHE A 32 -0.37 9.58 -7.70
C PHE A 32 0.05 8.35 -8.50
N SER A 33 -0.43 7.18 -8.09
CA SER A 33 -0.27 5.94 -8.85
C SER A 33 -1.57 5.17 -8.92
N LEU A 34 -1.72 4.37 -9.97
CA LEU A 34 -2.83 3.45 -10.17
C LEU A 34 -2.26 2.06 -10.40
N SER A 35 -2.79 1.07 -9.68
CA SER A 35 -2.32 -0.31 -9.76
C SER A 35 -3.46 -1.27 -10.04
N GLY A 36 -3.24 -2.21 -10.94
CA GLY A 36 -4.03 -3.43 -11.03
C GLY A 36 -3.54 -4.42 -9.99
N ILE A 37 -4.47 -5.08 -9.30
CA ILE A 37 -4.16 -6.03 -8.24
C ILE A 37 -5.00 -7.28 -8.37
N THR A 38 -4.38 -8.42 -8.10
CA THR A 38 -5.07 -9.68 -7.81
C THR A 38 -4.86 -10.04 -6.35
N LYS A 39 -5.90 -10.61 -5.73
CA LYS A 39 -5.91 -11.08 -4.35
C LYS A 39 -6.31 -12.54 -4.36
N LEU A 40 -5.54 -13.36 -3.66
CA LEU A 40 -5.76 -14.78 -3.47
C LEU A 40 -5.86 -15.05 -1.98
N VAL A 41 -6.93 -15.69 -1.53
CA VAL A 41 -7.08 -16.07 -0.12
C VAL A 41 -6.29 -17.37 0.11
N LEU A 42 -5.39 -17.37 1.09
CA LEU A 42 -4.45 -18.48 1.33
C LEU A 42 -4.97 -19.49 2.35
N GLU A 43 -5.78 -19.06 3.31
CA GLU A 43 -6.29 -19.92 4.38
C GLU A 43 -7.82 -19.84 4.50
N SER A 44 -8.45 -21.02 4.45
CA SER A 44 -9.82 -21.28 4.87
C SER A 44 -9.78 -22.10 6.16
N ASP A 45 -9.18 -21.58 7.22
CA ASP A 45 -9.14 -22.29 8.50
C ASP A 45 -10.49 -22.12 9.25
N GLU A 46 -11.05 -23.22 9.73
CA GLU A 46 -12.39 -23.28 10.39
C GLU A 46 -12.46 -22.46 11.69
N ASN A 47 -11.32 -22.04 12.23
CA ASN A 47 -11.22 -21.30 13.50
C ASN A 47 -11.38 -19.77 13.36
N HIS A 48 -11.50 -19.24 12.15
CA HIS A 48 -11.64 -17.80 11.92
C HIS A 48 -13.12 -17.41 11.80
N THR A 49 -13.60 -16.61 12.75
CA THR A 49 -14.99 -16.13 12.81
C THR A 49 -15.35 -15.13 11.70
N ASP A 50 -14.36 -14.52 11.04
CA ASP A 50 -14.57 -13.50 10.02
C ASP A 50 -13.75 -13.78 8.75
N LYS A 51 -13.75 -15.04 8.27
CA LYS A 51 -13.04 -15.46 7.06
C LYS A 51 -13.52 -14.72 5.79
N TYR A 52 -12.66 -14.61 4.78
CA TYR A 52 -13.11 -14.18 3.46
C TYR A 52 -14.10 -15.21 2.89
N SER A 53 -15.21 -14.73 2.30
CA SER A 53 -16.20 -15.60 1.66
C SER A 53 -16.00 -15.70 0.15
N PHE A 54 -14.77 -15.44 -0.31
CA PHE A 54 -14.36 -15.50 -1.70
C PHE A 54 -12.97 -16.13 -1.76
N ASP A 55 -12.61 -16.70 -2.90
CA ASP A 55 -11.32 -17.38 -3.09
C ASP A 55 -10.31 -16.45 -3.76
N GLN A 56 -10.78 -15.67 -4.73
CA GLN A 56 -9.95 -14.77 -5.52
C GLN A 56 -10.64 -13.41 -5.74
N GLY A 57 -9.84 -12.37 -5.96
CA GLY A 57 -10.32 -11.06 -6.35
C GLY A 57 -9.39 -10.38 -7.34
N ILE A 58 -9.96 -9.50 -8.16
CA ILE A 58 -9.22 -8.66 -9.09
C ILE A 58 -9.75 -7.24 -9.03
N GLY A 59 -8.88 -6.25 -9.13
CA GLY A 59 -9.32 -4.87 -9.04
C GLY A 59 -8.26 -3.83 -9.32
N LEU A 60 -8.62 -2.61 -8.96
CA LEU A 60 -7.78 -1.43 -9.11
C LEU A 60 -7.60 -0.75 -7.75
N ILE A 61 -6.39 -0.26 -7.51
CA ILE A 61 -6.03 0.53 -6.33
C ILE A 61 -5.38 1.84 -6.80
N GLY A 62 -5.94 2.95 -6.38
CA GLY A 62 -5.32 4.26 -6.48
C GLY A 62 -4.49 4.54 -5.22
N GLU A 63 -3.34 5.17 -5.39
CA GLU A 63 -2.42 5.47 -4.30
C GLU A 63 -1.91 6.91 -4.40
N LEU A 64 -2.08 7.64 -3.30
CA LEU A 64 -1.47 8.95 -3.10
C LEU A 64 -0.19 8.78 -2.30
N ILE A 65 0.95 9.15 -2.89
CA ILE A 65 2.29 8.92 -2.37
C ILE A 65 2.90 10.26 -1.96
N TYR A 66 3.56 10.28 -0.81
CA TYR A 66 4.36 11.39 -0.34
C TYR A 66 5.79 10.92 -0.05
N THR A 67 6.76 11.55 -0.70
CA THR A 67 8.19 11.30 -0.46
C THR A 67 8.66 12.14 0.72
N ILE A 68 9.21 11.50 1.75
CA ILE A 68 9.63 12.18 2.99
C ILE A 68 11.06 12.69 2.91
N ASP A 69 11.96 11.81 2.46
CA ASP A 69 13.40 12.03 2.52
C ASP A 69 13.93 12.72 1.26
N GLU A 70 14.99 13.50 1.41
CA GLU A 70 15.70 14.17 0.32
C GLU A 70 16.24 13.12 -0.67
N ARG A 71 16.71 11.97 -0.18
CA ARG A 71 17.22 10.87 -1.02
C ARG A 71 16.12 9.98 -1.63
N ALA A 72 14.85 10.38 -1.50
CA ALA A 72 13.68 9.65 -1.97
C ALA A 72 13.57 8.19 -1.52
N LYS A 73 14.26 7.81 -0.42
CA LYS A 73 14.28 6.43 0.07
C LYS A 73 13.04 6.05 0.85
N TYR A 74 12.39 7.02 1.49
CA TYR A 74 11.24 6.80 2.35
C TYR A 74 9.99 7.45 1.76
N GLU A 75 8.94 6.66 1.61
CA GLU A 75 7.64 7.11 1.15
C GLU A 75 6.55 6.66 2.11
N ILE A 76 5.57 7.53 2.34
CA ILE A 76 4.29 7.16 2.94
C ILE A 76 3.23 7.28 1.86
N SER A 77 2.28 6.35 1.83
CA SER A 77 1.17 6.42 0.90
C SER A 77 -0.16 6.07 1.53
N LEU A 78 -1.21 6.69 1.01
CA LEU A 78 -2.59 6.33 1.28
C LEU A 78 -3.15 5.67 0.02
N GLU A 79 -3.61 4.43 0.17
CA GLU A 79 -4.24 3.66 -0.90
C GLU A 79 -5.73 3.50 -0.67
N ALA A 80 -6.49 3.50 -1.76
CA ALA A 80 -7.90 3.13 -1.78
C ALA A 80 -8.21 2.44 -3.10
N GLY A 81 -9.11 1.45 -3.09
CA GLY A 81 -9.40 0.70 -4.29
C GLY A 81 -10.74 -0.01 -4.28
N PHE A 82 -10.91 -0.83 -5.30
CA PHE A 82 -12.10 -1.62 -5.54
C PHE A 82 -11.70 -2.93 -6.21
N LEU A 83 -12.05 -4.06 -5.59
CA LEU A 83 -11.83 -5.39 -6.13
C LEU A 83 -13.17 -6.11 -6.31
N SER A 84 -13.36 -6.69 -7.49
CA SER A 84 -14.38 -7.71 -7.70
C SER A 84 -13.89 -9.03 -7.12
N THR A 85 -14.77 -9.80 -6.50
CA THR A 85 -14.44 -11.06 -5.84
C THR A 85 -15.20 -12.22 -6.46
N PHE A 86 -14.57 -13.39 -6.49
CA PHE A 86 -15.10 -14.61 -7.09
C PHE A 86 -14.93 -15.79 -6.14
N SER A 87 -15.96 -16.65 -6.10
CA SER A 87 -15.98 -17.91 -5.36
C SER A 87 -16.16 -19.07 -6.34
N TYR A 88 -15.52 -20.21 -6.06
CA TYR A 88 -15.60 -21.44 -6.86
C TYR A 88 -16.90 -22.23 -6.66
N SER A 89 -17.74 -21.86 -5.68
CA SER A 89 -18.99 -22.57 -5.36
C SER A 89 -20.17 -22.20 -6.27
N ASP A 90 -20.90 -23.20 -6.77
CA ASP A 90 -22.02 -23.12 -7.75
C ASP A 90 -23.30 -22.36 -7.29
N GLU A 91 -23.33 -21.77 -6.08
CA GLU A 91 -24.48 -20.98 -5.65
C GLU A 91 -24.35 -19.53 -6.15
N VAL A 92 -25.16 -19.22 -7.17
CA VAL A 92 -25.44 -17.89 -7.76
C VAL A 92 -24.66 -16.74 -7.09
N ASN A 93 -23.45 -16.52 -7.61
CA ASN A 93 -22.55 -15.43 -7.23
C ASN A 93 -23.28 -14.09 -7.39
N THR A 94 -23.65 -13.48 -6.26
CA THR A 94 -23.77 -12.02 -6.25
C THR A 94 -22.36 -11.49 -6.29
N ASP A 95 -21.99 -10.80 -7.37
CA ASP A 95 -20.71 -10.09 -7.46
C ASP A 95 -20.55 -9.21 -6.22
N LYS A 96 -19.70 -9.63 -5.29
CA LYS A 96 -19.39 -8.87 -4.09
C LYS A 96 -18.12 -8.09 -4.34
N TYR A 97 -18.14 -6.85 -3.89
CA TYR A 97 -17.01 -5.95 -4.03
C TYR A 97 -16.31 -5.78 -2.69
N LEU A 98 -14.99 -5.72 -2.75
CA LEU A 98 -14.11 -5.41 -1.63
C LEU A 98 -13.56 -4.00 -1.82
N ILE A 99 -13.72 -3.16 -0.82
CA ILE A 99 -13.16 -1.81 -0.80
C ILE A 99 -11.99 -1.79 0.20
N PRO A 100 -10.74 -1.94 -0.26
CA PRO A 100 -9.57 -1.75 0.59
C PRO A 100 -9.22 -0.27 0.71
N VAL A 101 -8.85 0.15 1.92
CA VAL A 101 -8.19 1.42 2.21
C VAL A 101 -7.01 1.13 3.11
N ALA A 102 -5.80 1.60 2.79
CA ALA A 102 -4.64 1.37 3.65
C ALA A 102 -3.68 2.56 3.69
N LEU A 103 -2.94 2.63 4.79
CA LEU A 103 -1.80 3.52 4.95
C LEU A 103 -0.54 2.67 4.87
N ASN A 104 0.36 3.01 3.95
CA ASN A 104 1.60 2.27 3.73
C ASN A 104 2.82 3.15 4.01
N ALA A 105 3.90 2.50 4.42
CA ALA A 105 5.23 3.06 4.47
C ALA A 105 6.17 2.17 3.65
N HIS A 106 6.96 2.77 2.78
CA HIS A 106 7.89 2.09 1.88
C HIS A 106 9.32 2.59 2.09
N TYR A 107 10.25 1.66 2.00
CA TYR A 107 11.68 1.91 1.96
C TYR A 107 12.29 1.34 0.69
N TYR A 108 12.95 2.19 -0.07
CA TYR A 108 13.63 1.83 -1.31
C TYR A 108 15.14 1.77 -1.10
N PHE A 109 15.77 0.72 -1.61
CA PHE A 109 17.21 0.48 -1.41
C PHE A 109 18.07 1.40 -2.27
N PHE A 110 17.64 1.62 -3.52
CA PHE A 110 18.34 2.44 -4.50
C PHE A 110 17.50 3.65 -4.91
N ASP A 111 18.17 4.63 -5.50
CA ASP A 111 17.56 5.86 -6.04
C ASP A 111 17.82 5.99 -7.55
N GLU A 112 17.85 4.83 -8.21
CA GLU A 112 18.14 4.68 -9.63
C GLU A 112 16.90 4.23 -10.41
N GLU A 113 17.03 4.10 -11.73
CA GLU A 113 15.97 3.63 -12.63
C GLU A 113 15.38 2.29 -12.19
N PHE A 114 16.13 1.46 -11.46
CA PHE A 114 15.64 0.22 -10.87
C PHE A 114 15.82 0.27 -9.35
N SER A 115 14.73 0.09 -8.61
CA SER A 115 14.72 0.22 -7.17
C SER A 115 13.85 -0.86 -6.52
N PRO A 116 14.46 -1.93 -5.99
CA PRO A 116 13.79 -2.83 -5.05
C PRO A 116 13.32 -2.05 -3.83
N PHE A 117 12.22 -2.50 -3.24
CA PHE A 117 11.68 -1.90 -2.04
C PHE A 117 11.01 -2.93 -1.14
N ILE A 118 10.98 -2.58 0.14
CA ILE A 118 10.15 -3.23 1.15
C ILE A 118 9.20 -2.21 1.72
N GLY A 119 8.10 -2.67 2.29
CA GLY A 119 7.15 -1.80 2.93
C GLY A 119 6.28 -2.53 3.92
N ILE A 120 5.49 -1.75 4.64
CA ILE A 120 4.48 -2.23 5.55
C ILE A 120 3.25 -1.35 5.42
N GLY A 121 2.10 -1.98 5.24
CA GLY A 121 0.79 -1.36 5.19
C GLY A 121 -0.07 -1.76 6.36
N PHE A 122 -0.93 -0.85 6.80
CA PHE A 122 -2.04 -1.16 7.69
C PHE A 122 -3.34 -0.71 7.01
N GLY A 123 -4.22 -1.68 6.76
CA GLY A 123 -5.42 -1.48 5.96
C GLY A 123 -6.70 -1.90 6.65
N ILE A 124 -7.79 -1.33 6.15
CA ILE A 124 -9.16 -1.72 6.41
C ILE A 124 -9.73 -2.22 5.09
N GLU A 125 -10.34 -3.39 5.11
CA GLU A 125 -11.04 -3.94 3.96
C GLU A 125 -12.51 -4.08 4.31
N ASN A 126 -13.37 -3.36 3.57
CA ASN A 126 -14.80 -3.51 3.72
C ASN A 126 -15.31 -4.58 2.75
N PHE A 127 -15.93 -5.62 3.29
CA PHE A 127 -16.57 -6.69 2.54
C PHE A 127 -17.85 -7.10 3.22
N ASN A 128 -18.96 -7.16 2.47
CA ASN A 128 -20.26 -7.59 2.98
C ASN A 128 -20.66 -6.87 4.29
N ASN A 129 -20.49 -5.53 4.32
CA ASN A 129 -20.74 -4.65 5.48
C ASN A 129 -19.89 -4.94 6.73
N THR A 130 -18.83 -5.73 6.60
CA THR A 130 -17.91 -6.05 7.71
C THR A 130 -16.55 -5.41 7.43
N ASN A 131 -16.01 -4.71 8.42
CA ASN A 131 -14.69 -4.07 8.33
C ASN A 131 -13.61 -5.00 8.88
N LYS A 132 -12.65 -5.33 8.04
CA LYS A 132 -11.55 -6.24 8.32
C LYS A 132 -10.24 -5.46 8.44
N TYR A 133 -9.48 -5.65 9.51
CA TYR A 133 -8.19 -4.98 9.70
C TYR A 133 -7.05 -5.90 9.29
N VAL A 134 -6.18 -5.42 8.40
CA VAL A 134 -5.16 -6.24 7.74
C VAL A 134 -3.80 -5.55 7.80
N LEU A 135 -2.80 -6.27 8.29
CA LEU A 135 -1.39 -5.88 8.16
C LEU A 135 -0.86 -6.37 6.81
N LYS A 136 -0.14 -5.52 6.09
CA LYS A 136 0.31 -5.77 4.71
C LYS A 136 1.82 -5.55 4.56
N PRO A 137 2.71 -6.47 5.01
CA PRO A 137 4.09 -6.43 4.56
C PRO A 137 4.16 -6.53 3.02
N VAL A 138 4.97 -5.65 2.42
CA VAL A 138 5.11 -5.50 0.97
C VAL A 138 6.56 -5.72 0.57
N VAL A 139 6.76 -6.41 -0.54
CA VAL A 139 8.02 -6.47 -1.26
C VAL A 139 7.76 -6.15 -2.72
N GLY A 140 8.68 -5.45 -3.36
CA GLY A 140 8.48 -5.11 -4.76
C GLY A 140 9.70 -4.51 -5.41
N ILE A 141 9.51 -4.18 -6.68
CA ILE A 141 10.50 -3.57 -7.54
C ILE A 141 9.81 -2.41 -8.26
N SER A 142 10.46 -1.26 -8.28
CA SER A 142 10.01 -0.07 -8.99
C SER A 142 11.00 0.33 -10.08
N ASN A 143 10.48 0.83 -11.18
CA ASN A 143 11.26 1.46 -12.25
C ASN A 143 10.54 2.70 -12.78
N LYS A 144 11.14 3.88 -12.58
CA LYS A 144 10.64 5.23 -12.99
C LYS A 144 9.16 5.47 -12.67
N LYS A 145 8.27 4.93 -13.49
CA LYS A 145 6.81 5.01 -13.38
C LYS A 145 6.13 3.68 -13.11
N LEU A 146 6.75 2.54 -13.42
CA LEU A 146 6.16 1.23 -13.21
C LEU A 146 6.60 0.65 -11.86
N LYS A 147 5.72 -0.09 -11.20
CA LYS A 147 6.06 -0.91 -10.03
C LYS A 147 5.40 -2.27 -10.14
N VAL A 148 6.08 -3.30 -9.67
CA VAL A 148 5.53 -4.63 -9.47
C VAL A 148 5.74 -4.99 -8.01
N PHE A 149 4.72 -5.49 -7.34
CA PHE A 149 4.78 -5.77 -5.91
C PHE A 149 3.96 -6.99 -5.54
N GLY A 150 4.41 -7.67 -4.50
CA GLY A 150 3.68 -8.70 -3.79
C GLY A 150 3.52 -8.28 -2.33
N ARG A 151 2.37 -8.59 -1.74
CA ARG A 151 2.13 -8.34 -0.32
C ARG A 151 1.28 -9.44 0.30
N LEU A 152 1.54 -9.71 1.57
CA LEU A 152 0.75 -10.66 2.34
C LEU A 152 -0.23 -9.86 3.20
N GLY A 153 -1.53 -10.09 3.04
CA GLY A 153 -2.54 -9.57 3.94
C GLY A 153 -2.71 -10.51 5.12
N ILE A 154 -2.34 -10.05 6.31
CA ILE A 154 -2.44 -10.79 7.57
C ILE A 154 -3.51 -10.13 8.43
N GLY A 155 -4.65 -10.80 8.62
CA GLY A 155 -5.71 -10.35 9.51
C GLY A 155 -5.86 -11.28 10.71
N ASN A 156 -6.06 -10.71 11.90
CA ASN A 156 -6.20 -11.50 13.15
C ASN A 156 -7.44 -12.42 13.14
N THR A 157 -8.53 -11.98 12.51
CA THR A 157 -9.82 -12.70 12.51
C THR A 157 -10.24 -13.17 11.12
N THR A 158 -9.50 -12.76 10.08
CA THR A 158 -9.95 -12.84 8.69
C THR A 158 -9.13 -13.77 7.81
N GLY A 159 -8.10 -14.39 8.39
CA GLY A 159 -7.16 -15.25 7.68
C GLY A 159 -6.10 -14.47 6.91
N SER A 160 -5.29 -15.22 6.17
CA SER A 160 -4.20 -14.69 5.34
C SER A 160 -4.58 -14.62 3.86
N SER A 161 -3.98 -13.67 3.15
CA SER A 161 -4.14 -13.50 1.70
C SER A 161 -2.83 -13.09 1.05
N LEU A 162 -2.65 -13.48 -0.22
CA LEU A 162 -1.57 -13.02 -1.08
C LEU A 162 -2.14 -12.02 -2.08
N GLU A 163 -1.52 -10.86 -2.21
CA GLU A 163 -1.87 -9.88 -3.22
C GLU A 163 -0.66 -9.61 -4.12
N ILE A 164 -0.89 -9.60 -5.44
CA ILE A 164 0.12 -9.32 -6.44
C ILE A 164 -0.39 -8.18 -7.31
N GLY A 165 0.42 -7.15 -7.51
CA GLY A 165 0.02 -5.96 -8.22
C GLY A 165 1.08 -5.42 -9.18
N ILE A 166 0.58 -4.75 -10.21
CA ILE A 166 1.36 -3.93 -11.13
C ILE A 166 0.80 -2.52 -11.13
N GLY A 167 1.65 -1.52 -10.94
CA GLY A 167 1.28 -0.13 -10.79
C GLY A 167 1.98 0.78 -11.79
N TYR A 168 1.30 1.86 -12.15
CA TYR A 168 1.83 2.98 -12.91
C TYR A 168 1.67 4.27 -12.11
N SER A 169 2.76 5.02 -11.96
CA SER A 169 2.79 6.34 -11.35
C SER A 169 2.75 7.41 -12.43
N PHE A 170 1.83 8.35 -12.29
CA PHE A 170 1.67 9.46 -13.24
C PHE A 170 2.82 10.45 -13.19
N LYS A 171 3.64 10.39 -12.13
CA LYS A 171 4.84 11.20 -11.96
C LYS A 171 6.01 10.31 -11.52
N GLU A 172 7.17 10.52 -12.14
CA GLU A 172 8.39 9.82 -11.79
C GLU A 172 8.80 10.07 -10.33
N ARG A 173 9.55 9.13 -9.77
CA ARG A 173 10.12 9.32 -8.43
C ARG A 173 11.17 10.43 -8.49
N PRO A 174 11.23 11.33 -7.49
CA PRO A 174 12.36 12.24 -7.38
C PRO A 174 13.66 11.46 -7.40
N CYS A 175 14.55 11.81 -8.33
CA CYS A 175 15.95 11.40 -8.28
C CYS A 175 16.66 12.34 -7.30
N GLY A 176 17.40 11.81 -6.33
CA GLY A 176 18.20 12.54 -5.34
C GLY A 176 19.37 13.33 -5.93
N CYS A 177 19.31 13.68 -7.22
CA CYS A 177 20.21 14.57 -7.92
C CYS A 177 19.95 16.01 -7.48
N PHE A 178 20.36 16.36 -6.27
CA PHE A 178 20.45 17.75 -5.87
C PHE A 178 21.66 18.41 -6.53
N PRO A 179 21.57 19.69 -6.94
CA PRO A 179 22.78 20.44 -7.26
C PRO A 179 23.68 20.38 -6.02
N GLN A 180 24.88 19.81 -6.18
CA GLN A 180 25.93 19.98 -5.17
C GLN A 180 26.03 21.48 -4.91
N SER A 181 25.82 21.89 -3.66
CA SER A 181 26.14 23.24 -3.23
C SER A 181 27.59 23.52 -3.63
N ARG A 182 27.80 24.42 -4.59
CA ARG A 182 29.09 25.05 -4.80
C ARG A 182 29.39 25.99 -3.63
#